data_AF-A0A2V6KSJ0-F1
#
_entry.id   AF-A0A2V6KSJ0-F1
#
_cell.length_a   1.000
_cell.length_b   1.000
_cell.length_c   1.000
_cell.angle_alpha   90.00
_cell.angle_beta   90.00
_cell.angle_gamma   90.00
#
_symmetry.space_group_name_H-M   'P 1'
#
loop_
_entity.id
_entity.type
_entity.pdbx_description
1 polymer ?
#
loop_
_entity_poly.entity_id
_entity_poly.type
_entity_poly.pdbx_seq_one_letter_code
_entity_poly.pdbx_strand_id
1 'polypeptide(L)'
;MTLASEALAHSELNADCLLLDTTGELQRWYGIATVVFIGKSLTAHGGQNPVEPILAGKPVVFGPHMENFATLADMLVSKKGAVQVQDVNSLEQTLADLLHDSEARQRLVQSAHEVLSEHQGATARAAALISELPLSKSKSTEKSG
;
A
#
# COMPACT_ATOMS: atom_id res chain seq x y z
N MET A 1 -0.72 -24.34 7.29
CA MET A 1 -0.26 -24.38 5.89
C MET A 1 1.16 -23.85 5.91
N THR A 2 2.13 -24.73 5.74
CA THR A 2 3.55 -24.53 6.05
C THR A 2 4.16 -23.56 5.06
N LEU A 3 4.77 -22.47 5.55
CA LEU A 3 5.67 -21.62 4.77
C LEU A 3 6.86 -22.50 4.36
N ALA A 4 6.79 -23.11 3.18
CA ALA A 4 7.87 -23.95 2.67
C ALA A 4 8.89 -23.06 1.96
N SER A 5 9.80 -22.50 2.76
CA SER A 5 11.00 -21.84 2.25
C SER A 5 12.11 -22.88 2.07
N GLU A 6 12.93 -22.73 1.03
CA GLU A 6 14.21 -23.46 0.85
C GLU A 6 15.18 -23.29 2.04
N ALA A 7 14.88 -22.33 2.94
CA ALA A 7 15.55 -22.10 4.21
C ALA A 7 15.57 -23.32 5.16
N LEU A 8 14.63 -24.26 5.04
CA LEU A 8 14.57 -25.44 5.92
C LEU A 8 15.78 -26.38 5.78
N ALA A 9 16.64 -26.18 4.79
CA ALA A 9 17.90 -26.92 4.63
C ALA A 9 19.04 -26.45 5.55
N HIS A 10 18.93 -25.26 6.17
CA HIS A 10 19.99 -24.72 7.04
C HIS A 10 19.42 -24.48 8.45
N SER A 11 19.88 -25.25 9.43
CA SER A 11 19.30 -25.26 10.78
C SER A 11 19.60 -24.02 11.63
N GLU A 12 20.23 -22.99 11.07
CA GLU A 12 20.47 -21.70 11.72
C GLU A 12 20.29 -20.55 10.71
N LEU A 13 19.05 -20.10 10.50
CA LEU A 13 18.82 -18.84 9.77
C LEU A 13 19.00 -17.65 10.70
N ASN A 14 20.23 -17.15 10.79
CA ASN A 14 20.50 -15.75 11.12
C ASN A 14 20.59 -14.98 9.78
N ALA A 15 19.44 -14.74 9.16
CA ALA A 15 19.37 -14.01 7.89
C ALA A 15 18.91 -12.58 8.14
N ASP A 16 19.75 -11.61 7.77
CA ASP A 16 19.41 -10.18 7.84
C ASP A 16 18.44 -9.74 6.72
N CYS A 17 18.28 -10.57 5.68
CA CYS A 17 17.44 -10.30 4.53
C CYS A 17 16.64 -11.55 4.12
N LEU A 18 15.36 -11.36 3.85
CA LEU A 18 14.46 -12.38 3.35
C LEU A 18 13.82 -11.92 2.04
N LEU A 19 14.00 -12.70 0.97
CA LEU A 19 13.35 -12.48 -0.31
C LEU A 19 12.05 -13.29 -0.38
N LEU A 20 10.95 -12.61 -0.68
CA LEU A 20 9.65 -13.22 -0.89
C LEU A 20 9.40 -13.39 -2.39
N ASP A 21 9.67 -14.59 -2.91
CA ASP A 21 9.48 -14.93 -4.33
C ASP A 21 8.18 -15.71 -4.57
N THR A 22 7.10 -15.24 -3.93
CA THR A 22 5.76 -15.80 -4.06
C THR A 22 4.75 -14.68 -4.26
N THR A 23 3.74 -14.94 -5.08
CA THR A 23 2.66 -13.98 -5.33
C THR A 23 1.53 -14.16 -4.31
N GLY A 24 0.96 -13.05 -3.84
CA GLY A 24 -0.21 -13.06 -2.96
C GLY A 24 0.07 -13.27 -1.47
N GLU A 25 1.33 -13.45 -1.06
CA GLU A 25 1.67 -13.65 0.36
C GLU A 25 1.99 -12.36 1.11
N LEU A 26 2.28 -11.26 0.39
CA LEU A 26 2.77 -9.99 0.96
C LEU A 26 1.89 -9.44 2.11
N GLN A 27 0.57 -9.62 2.01
CA GLN A 27 -0.38 -9.19 3.04
C GLN A 27 -0.08 -9.81 4.42
N ARG A 28 0.38 -11.07 4.46
CA ARG A 28 0.73 -11.77 5.72
C ARG A 28 1.98 -11.18 6.35
N TRP A 29 2.90 -10.70 5.53
CA TRP A 29 4.17 -10.12 5.97
C TRP A 29 4.01 -8.74 6.58
N TYR A 30 3.00 -7.97 6.17
CA TYR A 30 2.70 -6.69 6.81
C TYR A 30 2.45 -6.85 8.31
N GLY A 31 1.77 -7.92 8.75
CA GLY A 31 1.48 -8.18 10.16
C GLY A 31 2.71 -8.15 11.07
N ILE A 32 3.87 -8.59 10.57
CA ILE A 32 5.12 -8.65 11.33
C ILE A 32 6.10 -7.51 11.01
N ALA A 33 5.82 -6.69 9.98
CA ALA A 33 6.65 -5.53 9.68
C ALA A 33 6.55 -4.46 10.79
N THR A 34 7.64 -3.73 11.01
CA THR A 34 7.65 -2.55 11.90
C THR A 34 7.42 -1.26 11.11
N VAL A 35 8.00 -1.17 9.92
CA VAL A 35 7.87 -0.06 8.96
C VAL A 35 7.82 -0.66 7.55
N VAL A 36 7.07 -0.05 6.64
CA VAL A 36 6.96 -0.50 5.25
C VAL A 36 7.43 0.60 4.31
N PHE A 37 8.40 0.29 3.45
CA PHE A 37 8.78 1.13 2.33
C PHE A 37 8.08 0.66 1.05
N ILE A 38 7.48 1.58 0.30
CA ILE A 38 6.74 1.25 -0.93
C ILE A 38 7.70 1.19 -2.12
N GLY A 39 7.76 0.03 -2.77
CA GLY A 39 8.60 -0.17 -3.96
C GLY A 39 8.19 0.70 -5.15
N LYS A 40 9.10 0.81 -6.13
CA LYS A 40 8.97 1.66 -7.34
C LYS A 40 8.77 3.15 -7.08
N SER A 41 8.92 3.61 -5.84
CA SER A 41 8.67 5.01 -5.47
C SER A 41 9.92 5.88 -5.39
N LEU A 42 11.12 5.31 -5.24
CA LEU A 42 12.36 6.09 -5.06
C LEU A 42 13.21 6.21 -6.33
N THR A 43 13.45 5.10 -7.03
CA THR A 43 14.37 5.04 -8.19
C THR A 43 13.68 4.66 -9.50
N ALA A 44 12.41 4.31 -9.45
CA ALA A 44 11.58 3.98 -10.60
C ALA A 44 10.31 4.85 -10.58
N HIS A 45 9.33 4.52 -11.41
CA HIS A 45 8.11 5.31 -11.55
C HIS A 45 6.85 4.49 -11.27
N GLY A 46 5.78 5.19 -10.91
CA GLY A 46 4.43 4.71 -10.69
C GLY A 46 4.10 4.45 -9.23
N GLY A 47 5.06 4.02 -8.41
CA GLY A 47 4.80 3.59 -7.04
C GLY A 47 3.94 2.32 -6.95
N GLN A 48 3.75 1.84 -5.72
CA GLN A 48 2.92 0.67 -5.40
C GLN A 48 1.86 1.02 -4.36
N ASN A 49 0.88 0.14 -4.17
CA ASN A 49 -0.26 0.40 -3.30
C ASN A 49 0.15 0.62 -1.82
N PRO A 50 -0.05 1.82 -1.25
CA PRO A 50 0.23 2.05 0.17
C PRO A 50 -0.92 1.64 1.09
N VAL A 51 -2.10 1.31 0.56
CA VAL A 51 -3.31 1.06 1.36
C VAL A 51 -3.21 -0.21 2.19
N GLU A 52 -2.73 -1.31 1.60
CA GLU A 52 -2.62 -2.60 2.31
C GLU A 52 -1.77 -2.52 3.60
N PRO A 53 -0.54 -1.96 3.59
CA PRO A 53 0.23 -1.82 4.82
C PRO A 53 -0.42 -0.86 5.83
N ILE A 54 -1.05 0.23 5.36
CA ILE A 54 -1.77 1.15 6.27
C ILE A 54 -2.92 0.41 6.96
N LEU A 55 -3.72 -0.36 6.22
CA LEU A 55 -4.82 -1.15 6.80
C LEU A 55 -4.31 -2.24 7.77
N ALA A 56 -3.08 -2.72 7.58
CA ALA A 56 -2.40 -3.60 8.53
C ALA A 56 -1.78 -2.87 9.74
N GLY A 57 -2.01 -1.56 9.88
CA GLY A 57 -1.52 -0.73 10.99
C GLY A 57 -0.02 -0.44 10.91
N LYS A 58 0.54 -0.32 9.70
CA LYS A 58 1.98 -0.15 9.47
C LYS A 58 2.30 1.24 8.95
N PRO A 59 3.29 1.93 9.55
CA PRO A 59 3.72 3.23 9.03
C PRO A 59 4.37 3.03 7.66
N VAL A 60 4.04 3.94 6.75
CA VAL A 60 4.46 3.86 5.34
C VAL A 60 5.44 4.98 5.01
N VAL A 61 6.52 4.60 4.33
CA VAL A 61 7.51 5.49 3.73
C VAL A 61 7.53 5.25 2.22
N PHE A 62 7.64 6.29 1.42
CA PHE A 62 7.78 6.18 -0.03
C PHE A 62 8.67 7.28 -0.60
N GLY A 63 9.23 7.05 -1.78
CA GLY A 63 9.96 8.06 -2.55
C GLY A 63 9.04 9.00 -3.35
N PRO A 64 9.59 9.89 -4.18
CA PRO A 64 8.82 10.92 -4.87
C PRO A 64 7.94 10.41 -6.02
N HIS A 65 8.11 9.17 -6.45
CA HIS A 65 7.46 8.61 -7.62
C HIS A 65 6.24 7.76 -7.27
N MET A 66 5.14 8.43 -6.90
CA MET A 66 3.88 7.80 -6.53
C MET A 66 2.77 8.04 -7.57
N GLU A 67 3.10 8.15 -8.85
CA GLU A 67 2.19 8.62 -9.91
C GLU A 67 0.88 7.82 -10.01
N ASN A 68 0.91 6.49 -9.80
CA ASN A 68 -0.32 5.66 -9.81
C ASN A 68 -1.24 5.93 -8.61
N PHE A 69 -0.71 6.57 -7.55
CA PHE A 69 -1.37 6.85 -6.29
C PHE A 69 -1.19 8.33 -5.87
N ALA A 70 -0.94 9.24 -6.81
CA ALA A 70 -0.45 10.59 -6.51
C ALA A 70 -1.38 11.34 -5.56
N THR A 71 -2.69 11.33 -5.84
CA THR A 71 -3.70 11.97 -4.98
C THR A 71 -3.66 11.40 -3.55
N LEU A 72 -3.55 10.08 -3.41
CA LEU A 72 -3.47 9.45 -2.09
C LEU A 72 -2.16 9.79 -1.38
N ALA A 73 -1.03 9.77 -2.10
CA ALA A 73 0.27 10.12 -1.56
C ALA A 73 0.28 11.58 -1.04
N ASP A 74 -0.23 12.53 -1.82
CA ASP A 74 -0.33 13.94 -1.43
C ASP A 74 -1.19 14.12 -0.18
N MET A 75 -2.34 13.43 -0.09
CA MET A 75 -3.19 13.47 1.08
C MET A 75 -2.50 12.88 2.31
N LEU A 76 -1.85 11.72 2.17
CA LEU A 76 -1.10 11.11 3.26
C LEU A 76 0.02 12.02 3.76
N VAL A 77 0.80 12.64 2.87
CA VAL A 77 1.88 13.55 3.26
C VAL A 77 1.33 14.80 3.94
N SER A 78 0.32 15.45 3.35
CA SER A 78 -0.27 16.68 3.91
C SER A 78 -0.89 16.48 5.31
N LYS A 79 -1.39 15.27 5.59
CA LYS A 79 -1.99 14.89 6.88
C LYS A 79 -1.00 14.19 7.81
N LYS A 80 0.28 14.07 7.45
CA LYS A 80 1.29 13.33 8.23
C LYS A 80 0.91 11.86 8.47
N GLY A 81 0.22 11.25 7.52
CA GLY A 81 -0.10 9.81 7.46
C GLY A 81 0.96 8.96 6.74
N ALA A 82 1.89 9.57 6.02
CA ALA A 82 3.06 8.89 5.45
C ALA A 82 4.25 9.85 5.40
N VAL A 83 5.46 9.28 5.25
CA VAL A 83 6.69 10.06 5.05
C VAL A 83 7.16 9.89 3.60
N GLN A 84 7.30 11.01 2.89
CA GLN A 84 7.92 11.05 1.58
C GLN A 84 9.40 11.41 1.71
N VAL A 85 10.27 10.53 1.24
CA VAL A 85 11.73 10.73 1.21
C VAL A 85 12.19 11.02 -0.22
N GLN A 86 13.34 11.69 -0.38
CA GLN A 86 13.82 12.12 -1.70
C GLN A 86 14.95 11.24 -2.23
N ASP A 87 15.67 10.56 -1.34
CA ASP A 87 16.85 9.79 -1.66
C ASP A 87 17.12 8.69 -0.61
N VAL A 88 18.18 7.92 -0.83
CA VAL A 88 18.59 6.82 0.06
C VAL A 88 18.97 7.34 1.45
N ASN A 89 19.64 8.48 1.54
CA ASN A 89 20.07 9.04 2.83
C ASN A 89 18.88 9.44 3.70
N SER A 90 17.90 10.13 3.12
CA SER A 90 16.66 10.49 3.81
C SER A 90 15.80 9.27 4.13
N LEU A 91 15.83 8.22 3.30
CA LEU A 91 15.23 6.93 3.63
C LEU A 91 15.88 6.30 4.87
N GLU A 92 17.20 6.17 4.90
CA GLU A 92 17.94 5.58 6.02
C GLU A 92 17.66 6.33 7.34
N GLN A 93 17.74 7.65 7.31
CA GLN A 93 17.45 8.47 8.49
C GLN A 93 16.00 8.29 8.97
N THR A 94 15.05 8.35 8.04
CA THR A 94 13.62 8.17 8.37
C THR A 94 13.35 6.79 8.96
N LEU A 95 13.94 5.73 8.41
CA LEU A 95 13.79 4.39 8.95
C LEU A 95 14.41 4.29 10.34
N ALA A 96 15.59 4.85 10.57
CA ALA A 96 16.23 4.88 11.89
C ALA A 96 15.34 5.59 12.92
N ASP A 97 14.84 6.78 12.61
CA ASP A 97 13.97 7.56 13.50
C ASP A 97 12.69 6.78 13.83
N LEU A 98 12.03 6.22 12.80
CA LEU A 98 10.81 5.45 12.99
C LEU A 98 11.04 4.15 13.75
N LEU A 99 12.20 3.51 13.63
CA LEU A 99 12.50 2.31 14.42
C LEU A 99 12.69 2.63 15.91
N HIS A 100 13.23 3.80 16.24
CA HIS A 100 13.46 4.23 17.63
C HIS A 100 12.24 4.85 18.32
N ASP A 101 11.32 5.47 17.57
CA ASP A 101 10.14 6.14 18.13
C ASP A 101 8.83 5.41 17.81
N SER A 102 8.34 4.61 18.76
CA SER A 102 7.06 3.91 18.62
C SER A 102 5.85 4.85 18.60
N GLU A 103 5.91 5.98 19.28
CA GLU A 103 4.80 6.95 19.26
C GLU A 103 4.70 7.65 17.91
N ALA A 104 5.83 7.99 17.28
CA ALA A 104 5.84 8.53 15.94
C ALA A 104 5.20 7.56 14.94
N ARG A 105 5.51 6.26 15.03
CA ARG A 105 4.85 5.23 14.21
C ARG A 105 3.35 5.19 14.43
N GLN A 106 2.90 5.22 15.68
CA GLN A 106 1.46 5.21 16.02
C GLN A 106 0.73 6.45 15.49
N ARG A 107 1.33 7.64 15.63
CA ARG A 107 0.78 8.89 15.09
C ARG A 107 0.63 8.84 13.58
N LEU A 108 1.67 8.38 12.86
CA LEU A 108 1.62 8.18 11.40
C LEU A 108 0.48 7.26 10.98
N VAL A 109 0.38 6.08 11.61
CA VAL A 109 -0.65 5.09 11.30
C VAL A 109 -2.05 5.64 11.57
N GLN A 110 -2.24 6.34 12.69
CA GLN A 110 -3.52 6.95 13.03
C GLN A 110 -3.96 7.98 11.98
N SER A 111 -3.08 8.91 11.61
CA SER A 111 -3.37 9.90 10.57
C SER A 111 -3.59 9.26 9.20
N ALA A 112 -2.89 8.17 8.88
CA ALA A 112 -3.10 7.42 7.65
C ALA A 112 -4.50 6.77 7.60
N HIS A 113 -4.93 6.17 8.71
CA HIS A 113 -6.27 5.60 8.83
C HIS A 113 -7.36 6.66 8.69
N GLU A 114 -7.15 7.86 9.25
CA GLU A 114 -8.07 8.99 9.10
C GLU A 114 -8.24 9.37 7.62
N VAL A 115 -7.13 9.52 6.88
CA VAL A 115 -7.15 9.78 5.42
C VAL A 115 -7.93 8.69 4.69
N LEU A 116 -7.70 7.41 4.99
CA LEU A 116 -8.43 6.32 4.33
C LEU A 116 -9.91 6.30 4.72
N SER A 117 -10.25 6.68 5.95
CA SER A 117 -11.63 6.70 6.45
C SER A 117 -12.49 7.78 5.80
N GLU A 118 -11.92 8.95 5.50
CA GLU A 118 -12.62 10.04 4.79
C GLU A 118 -13.09 9.63 3.39
N HIS A 119 -12.44 8.62 2.80
CA HIS A 119 -12.78 8.08 1.48
C HIS A 119 -13.57 6.77 1.51
N GLN A 120 -13.90 6.25 2.69
CA GLN A 120 -14.79 5.09 2.79
C GLN A 120 -16.18 5.43 2.22
N GLY A 121 -16.68 4.56 1.34
CA GLY A 121 -17.96 4.74 0.66
C GLY A 121 -17.88 5.29 -0.77
N ALA A 122 -16.70 5.69 -1.27
CA ALA A 122 -16.54 6.08 -2.68
C ALA A 122 -16.96 4.96 -3.64
N THR A 123 -16.56 3.72 -3.34
CA THR A 123 -16.96 2.53 -4.11
C THR A 123 -18.47 2.29 -4.04
N ALA A 124 -19.09 2.43 -2.87
CA ALA A 124 -20.54 2.28 -2.72
C ALA A 124 -21.31 3.35 -3.51
N ARG A 125 -20.84 4.60 -3.47
CA ARG A 125 -21.40 5.71 -4.27
C ARG A 125 -21.25 5.45 -5.77
N ALA A 126 -20.08 4.99 -6.21
CA ALA A 126 -19.85 4.65 -7.62
C ALA A 126 -20.74 3.47 -8.07
N ALA A 127 -20.87 2.43 -7.24
CA ALA A 127 -21.76 1.31 -7.51
C ALA A 127 -23.23 1.73 -7.59
N ALA A 128 -23.68 2.62 -6.69
CA ALA A 128 -25.02 3.19 -6.74
C ALA A 128 -25.26 3.96 -8.04
N LEU A 129 -24.33 4.82 -8.45
CA LEU A 129 -24.42 5.56 -9.71
C LEU A 129 -24.48 4.63 -10.94
N ILE A 130 -23.69 3.56 -10.96
CA ILE A 130 -23.73 2.56 -12.04
C ILE A 130 -25.08 1.83 -12.04
N SER A 131 -25.63 1.51 -10.88
CA SER A 131 -26.94 0.86 -10.76
C SER A 131 -28.10 1.74 -11.23
N GLU A 132 -27.95 3.05 -11.20
CA GLU A 132 -28.96 4.01 -11.67
C GLU A 132 -28.87 4.31 -13.18
N LEU A 133 -27.83 3.83 -13.88
CA LEU A 133 -27.73 3.99 -15.32
C LEU A 133 -28.79 3.12 -16.03
N PRO A 134 -29.67 3.72 -16.87
CA PRO A 134 -30.61 2.94 -17.65
C PRO A 134 -29.83 2.05 -18.64
N LEU A 135 -29.95 0.73 -18.49
CA LEU A 135 -29.40 -0.23 -19.44
C LEU A 135 -29.99 0.06 -20.82
N SER A 136 -29.16 0.50 -21.76
CA SER A 136 -29.61 0.72 -23.13
C SER A 136 -30.03 -0.63 -23.73
N LYS A 137 -31.31 -0.76 -24.06
CA LYS A 137 -31.81 -1.92 -24.80
C LYS A 137 -31.12 -1.91 -26.17
N SER A 138 -30.21 -2.84 -26.40
CA SER A 138 -29.69 -3.11 -27.75
C SER A 138 -30.86 -3.46 -28.65
N LYS A 139 -31.14 -2.63 -29.66
CA LYS A 139 -32.14 -2.92 -30.68
C LYS A 139 -31.75 -4.23 -31.37
N SER A 140 -32.54 -5.28 -31.16
CA SER A 140 -32.62 -6.44 -32.03
C SER A 140 -33.13 -5.97 -33.40
N THR A 141 -32.23 -5.79 -34.36
CA THR A 141 -32.62 -5.72 -35.76
C THR A 141 -32.95 -7.13 -36.23
N GLU A 142 -34.23 -7.48 -36.14
CA GLU A 142 -34.84 -8.44 -37.05
C GLU A 142 -34.61 -7.94 -38.49
N LYS A 143 -34.07 -8.81 -39.34
CA LYS A 143 -34.29 -8.76 -40.78
C LYS A 143 -34.59 -10.17 -41.26
N SER A 144 -35.89 -10.46 -41.35
CA SER A 144 -36.41 -11.38 -42.37
C SER A 144 -36.12 -10.82 -43.76
N GLY A 145 -35.81 -11.73 -44.69
CA GLY A 145 -35.58 -11.47 -46.11
C GLY A 145 -34.88 -12.64 -46.73
#